data_AF-M1VEN2-F1
#
_entry.id   AF-M1VEN2-F1
#
_cell.length_a   1.000
_cell.length_b   1.000
_cell.length_c   1.000
_cell.angle_alpha   90.00
_cell.angle_beta   90.00
_cell.angle_gamma   90.00
#
_symmetry.space_group_name_H-M   'P 1'
#
loop_
_entity.id
_entity.type
_entity.pdbx_description
1 polymer ?
#
loop_
_entity_poly.entity_id
_entity_poly.type
_entity_poly.pdbx_seq_one_letter_code
_entity_poly.pdbx_strand_id
1 'polypeptide(L)' 'MHPVLKASDHPLCRELIKQLEDCHYHHKVLKFFGKCNACKRELDQCLAKELLVKRELNYLASEARRPRSPASSQSN' A
#
# COMPACT_ATOMS: atom_id res chain seq x y z
N MET A 1 -11.27 12.40 -3.82
CA MET A 1 -9.80 12.37 -3.83
C MET A 1 -9.35 12.01 -2.42
N HIS A 2 -8.59 10.91 -2.25
CA HIS A 2 -8.20 10.41 -0.93
C HIS A 2 -7.20 11.40 -0.30
N PRO A 3 -7.54 12.13 0.78
CA PRO A 3 -6.70 13.20 1.32
C PRO A 3 -5.48 12.71 2.10
N VAL A 4 -5.30 11.39 2.24
CA VAL A 4 -4.33 10.79 3.16
C VAL A 4 -3.57 9.66 2.49
N LEU A 5 -2.80 9.98 1.45
CA LEU A 5 -1.65 9.15 1.06
C LEU A 5 -0.40 9.94 1.41
N LYS A 6 0.13 9.73 2.61
CA LYS A 6 1.43 10.32 2.96
C LYS A 6 2.51 9.49 2.27
N ALA A 7 3.35 10.15 1.48
CA ALA A 7 4.49 9.50 0.81
C ALA A 7 5.43 8.75 1.79
N SER A 8 5.45 9.17 3.06
CA SER A 8 6.19 8.52 4.14
C SER A 8 5.69 7.11 4.48
N ASP A 9 4.39 6.84 4.33
CA ASP A 9 3.77 5.56 4.70
C ASP A 9 3.90 4.50 3.58
N HIS A 10 4.28 4.96 2.38
CA HIS A 10 4.33 4.21 1.13
C HIS A 10 5.69 4.33 0.43
N PRO A 11 6.77 3.78 1.01
CA PRO A 11 8.12 3.93 0.47
C PRO A 11 8.24 3.37 -0.96
N LEU A 12 7.51 2.31 -1.31
CA LEU A 12 7.53 1.71 -2.65
C LEU A 12 6.82 2.55 -3.72
N CYS A 13 5.85 3.36 -3.32
CA CYS A 13 5.01 4.15 -4.23
C CYS A 13 5.29 5.65 -4.16
N ARG A 14 6.36 6.06 -3.48
CA ARG A 14 6.73 7.46 -3.21
C ARG A 14 6.76 8.32 -4.48
N GLU A 15 7.36 7.80 -5.54
CA GLU A 15 7.49 8.53 -6.80
C GLU A 15 6.13 8.77 -7.48
N LEU A 16 5.24 7.78 -7.48
CA LEU A 16 3.88 7.91 -8.03
C LEU A 16 3.00 8.85 -7.20
N ILE A 17 3.18 8.85 -5.87
CA ILE A 17 2.50 9.81 -4.98
C ILE A 17 2.94 11.23 -5.34
N LYS A 18 4.25 11.46 -5.50
CA LYS A 18 4.79 12.76 -5.87
C LYS A 18 4.27 13.24 -7.23
N GLN A 19 4.23 12.35 -8.23
CA GLN A 19 3.67 12.68 -9.54
C GLN A 19 2.17 13.06 -9.46
N LEU A 20 1.41 12.37 -8.62
CA LEU A 20 -0.01 12.69 -8.42
C LEU A 20 -0.18 14.03 -7.69
N GLU A 21 0.66 14.31 -6.69
CA GLU A 21 0.72 15.59 -5.98
C GLU A 21 1.07 16.74 -6.93
N ASP A 22 2.09 16.57 -7.78
CA ASP A 22 2.49 17.54 -8.79
C ASP A 22 1.33 17.78 -9.79
N CYS A 23 0.66 16.73 -10.26
CA CYS A 23 -0.52 16.87 -11.12
C CYS A 23 -1.64 17.67 -10.42
N HIS A 24 -1.93 17.37 -9.16
CA HIS A 24 -2.93 18.10 -8.38
C HIS A 24 -2.53 19.56 -8.09
N TYR A 25 -1.24 19.84 -7.95
CA TYR A 25 -0.69 21.18 -7.74
C TYR A 25 -0.86 22.05 -8.98
N HIS A 26 -0.51 21.52 -10.16
CA HIS A 26 -0.65 22.22 -11.44
C HIS A 26 -2.11 22.30 -11.94
N HIS A 27 -2.97 21.36 -11.54
CA HIS A 27 -4.32 21.22 -12.05
C HIS A 27 -5.39 21.26 -10.95
N LYS A 28 -5.35 22.28 -10.09
CA LYS A 28 -6.24 22.41 -8.91
C LYS A 28 -7.74 22.30 -9.21
N VAL A 29 -8.20 22.80 -10.36
CA VAL A 29 -9.61 22.70 -10.79
C VAL A 29 -9.83 21.44 -11.64
N LEU A 30 -8.94 21.17 -12.59
CA LEU A 30 -9.07 20.04 -13.53
C LEU A 30 -8.86 18.66 -12.87
N LYS A 31 -8.29 18.58 -11.67
CA LYS A 31 -8.20 17.35 -10.88
C LYS A 31 -9.58 16.75 -10.58
N PHE A 32 -10.61 17.60 -10.42
CA PHE A 32 -11.98 17.15 -10.19
C PHE A 32 -12.66 16.65 -11.47
N PHE A 33 -12.15 17.05 -12.64
CA PHE A 33 -12.61 16.60 -13.95
C PHE A 33 -11.81 15.40 -14.49
N GLY A 34 -10.94 14.79 -13.66
CA GLY A 34 -10.25 13.55 -14.01
C GLY A 34 -8.94 13.71 -14.79
N LYS A 35 -8.39 14.93 -14.90
CA LYS A 35 -7.09 15.21 -15.55
C LYS A 35 -5.95 14.32 -15.03
N CYS A 36 -5.97 13.99 -13.74
CA CYS A 36 -4.93 13.20 -13.07
C CYS A 36 -5.28 11.71 -12.94
N ASN A 37 -6.35 11.22 -13.59
CA ASN A 37 -6.81 9.83 -13.43
C ASN A 37 -5.82 8.78 -13.93
N ALA A 38 -5.00 9.10 -14.94
CA ALA A 38 -3.98 8.18 -15.43
C ALA A 38 -2.92 7.90 -14.35
N CYS A 39 -2.33 8.96 -13.78
CA CYS A 39 -1.37 8.88 -12.68
C CYS A 39 -2.00 8.23 -11.44
N LYS A 40 -3.27 8.55 -11.14
CA LYS A 40 -4.01 7.89 -10.05
C LYS A 40 -4.10 6.38 -10.25
N ARG A 41 -4.37 5.89 -11.47
CA ARG A 41 -4.48 4.44 -11.74
C ARG A 41 -3.15 3.71 -11.52
N GLU A 42 -2.03 4.31 -11.93
CA GLU A 42 -0.71 3.75 -11.65
C GLU A 42 -0.41 3.69 -10.15
N LEU A 43 -0.74 4.76 -9.44
CA LEU A 43 -0.60 4.80 -7.98
C LEU A 43 -1.43 3.70 -7.32
N ASP A 44 -2.70 3.53 -7.71
CA ASP A 44 -3.60 2.49 -7.19
C ASP A 44 -3.00 1.08 -7.40
N GLN A 45 -2.40 0.82 -8.57
CA GLN A 45 -1.74 -0.47 -8.86
C GLN A 45 -0.49 -0.68 -7.99
N CYS A 46 0.29 0.37 -7.75
CA CYS A 46 1.45 0.28 -6.88
C CYS A 46 1.05 -0.04 -5.43
N LEU A 47 0.05 0.66 -4.90
CA LEU A 47 -0.44 0.46 -3.54
C LEU A 47 -0.99 -0.96 -3.33
N ALA A 48 -1.68 -1.50 -4.34
CA ALA A 48 -2.15 -2.88 -4.30
C ALA A 48 -0.99 -3.87 -4.16
N LYS A 49 0.10 -3.67 -4.91
CA LYS A 49 1.32 -4.49 -4.79
C LYS A 49 1.98 -4.34 -3.42
N GLU A 50 2.10 -3.10 -2.93
CA GLU A 50 2.67 -2.84 -1.61
C GLU A 50 1.86 -3.50 -0.49
N LEU A 51 0.53 -3.47 -0.58
CA LEU A 51 -0.36 -4.13 0.37
C LEU A 51 -0.14 -5.65 0.38
N LEU A 52 0.03 -6.28 -0.79
CA LEU A 52 0.33 -7.71 -0.89
C LEU A 52 1.66 -8.06 -0.22
N VAL A 53 2.71 -7.25 -0.44
CA VAL A 53 4.01 -7.45 0.21
C VAL A 53 3.88 -7.29 1.73
N LYS A 54 3.21 -6.24 2.22
CA LYS A 54 2.99 -6.04 3.66
C LYS A 54 2.19 -7.18 4.27
N ARG A 55 1.19 -7.70 3.56
CA ARG A 55 0.39 -8.85 4.01
C ARG A 55 1.23 -10.12 4.15
N GLU A 56 2.09 -10.39 3.19
CA GLU A 56 3.00 -11.54 3.23
C GLU A 56 4.00 -11.43 4.40
N LEU A 57 4.63 -10.26 4.56
CA LEU A 57 5.54 -10.01 5.68
C LEU A 57 4.85 -10.16 7.04
N ASN A 58 3.62 -9.67 7.16
CA ASN A 58 2.82 -9.84 8.38
C ASN A 58 2.46 -11.30 8.63
N TYR A 59 2.15 -12.07 7.58
CA TYR A 59 1.88 -13.50 7.68
C TYR A 59 3.11 -14.26 8.19
N LEU A 60 4.26 -14.08 7.55
CA LEU A 60 5.53 -14.69 7.96
C LEU A 60 5.91 -14.30 9.39
N ALA A 61 5.77 -13.03 9.75
CA ALA A 61 6.05 -12.54 11.09
C ALA A 61 5.07 -13.13 12.13
N SER A 62 3.81 -13.41 11.75
CA SER A 62 2.84 -14.05 12.64
C SER A 62 3.14 -15.53 12.85
N GLU A 63 3.55 -16.26 11.81
CA GLU A 63 4.02 -17.65 11.93
C GLU A 63 5.28 -17.73 12.79
N ALA A 64 6.25 -16.82 12.60
CA ALA A 64 7.47 -16.77 13.42
C ALA A 64 7.20 -16.43 14.91
N ARG A 65 6.12 -15.69 15.19
CA ARG A 65 5.69 -15.34 16.56
C ARG A 65 4.76 -16.38 17.18
N ARG A 66 4.25 -17.35 16.42
CA ARG A 66 3.51 -18.46 17.03
C ARG A 66 4.47 -19.18 17.97
N PRO A 67 4.21 -19.24 19.28
CA PRO A 67 4.96 -20.15 20.12
C PRO A 67 4.83 -21.51 19.47
N ARG A 68 5.96 -22.19 19.28
CA ARG A 68 5.97 -23.59 18.87
C ARG A 68 5.25 -24.33 20.00
N SER A 69 3.92 -24.46 19.91
CA SER A 69 3.22 -25.40 20.76
C SER A 69 3.90 -26.73 20.45
N PRO A 70 4.50 -27.41 21.43
CA PRO A 70 4.87 -28.80 21.20
C PRO A 70 3.56 -29.43 20.73
N ALA A 71 3.56 -30.00 19.53
CA ALA A 71 2.44 -30.77 19.04
C ALA A 71 2.11 -31.75 20.15
N SER A 72 1.02 -31.49 20.88
CA SER A 72 0.60 -32.28 22.01
C SER A 72 0.07 -33.58 21.42
N SER A 73 1.00 -34.51 21.23
CA SER A 73 0.88 -35.94 21.48
C SER A 73 -0.57 -36.39 21.72
N GLN A 74 -1.24 -36.80 20.64
CA GLN A 74 -2.29 -37.81 20.74
C GLN A 74 -1.61 -39.12 21.13
N SER A 75 -1.81 -39.57 22.37
CA SER A 75 -1.63 -40.97 22.80
C SER A 75 -1.95 -41.11 24.29
N ASN A 76 -3.21 -41.41 24.62
CA ASN A 76 -3.65 -42.64 25.29
C ASN A 76 -5.18 -42.59 25.45
#